data_AF-A0A8W8L4B1-F1
#
_entry.id   AF-A0A8W8L4B1-F1
#
_cell.length_a   1.000
_cell.length_b   1.000
_cell.length_c   1.000
_cell.angle_alpha   90.00
_cell.angle_beta   90.00
_cell.angle_gamma   90.00
#
_symmetry.space_group_name_H-M   'P 1'
#
loop_
_entity.id
_entity.type
_entity.pdbx_description
1 polymer ?
#
loop_
_entity_poly.entity_id
_entity_poly.type
_entity_poly.pdbx_seq_one_letter_code
_entity_poly.pdbx_strand_id
1 'polypeptide(L)' 'RPFRPHEIVRIAMGMIGDIGYNVLWQNCEHFAAFCRYGVAWSKQADNALTAIVVGGTIVAVAGLAYEFYKMFIKDD' A
#
# COMPACT_ATOMS: atom_id res chain seq x y z
N ARG A 1 -2.57 -16.15 9.61
CA ARG A 1 -2.27 -16.96 10.82
C ARG A 1 -0.76 -16.84 11.09
N PRO A 2 -0.31 -16.50 12.31
CA PRO A 2 1.12 -16.40 12.59
C PRO A 2 1.80 -17.77 12.53
N PHE A 3 3.05 -17.82 12.07
CA PHE A 3 3.90 -19.01 12.15
C PHE A 3 4.24 -19.37 13.62
N ARG A 4 4.71 -20.61 13.85
CA ARG A 4 5.17 -21.01 15.18
C ARG A 4 6.50 -20.33 15.51
N PRO A 5 6.81 -20.08 16.79
CA PRO A 5 8.02 -19.32 17.17
C PRO A 5 9.32 -19.84 16.56
N HIS A 6 9.52 -21.16 16.47
CA HIS A 6 10.72 -21.74 15.86
C HIS A 6 10.81 -21.51 14.34
N GLU A 7 9.68 -21.45 13.64
CA GLU A 7 9.62 -21.14 12.22
C GLU A 7 9.97 -19.67 11.96
N ILE A 8 9.46 -18.77 12.80
CA ILE A 8 9.75 -17.33 12.76
C ILE A 8 11.26 -17.09 12.94
N VAL A 9 11.87 -17.70 13.96
CA VAL A 9 13.32 -17.58 14.21
C VAL A 9 14.14 -18.15 13.06
N ARG A 10 13.74 -19.31 12.51
CA ARG A 10 14.42 -19.91 11.35
C ARG A 10 14.40 -18.99 10.13
N ILE A 11 13.27 -18.35 9.84
CA ILE A 11 13.13 -17.38 8.74
C ILE A 11 14.03 -16.17 9.00
N ALA A 12 13.97 -15.58 10.20
CA ALA A 12 14.77 -14.42 10.57
C ALA A 12 16.29 -14.68 10.43
N MET A 13 16.76 -15.84 10.87
CA MET A 13 18.16 -16.23 10.76
C MET A 13 18.61 -16.46 9.32
N GLY A 14 17.71 -16.97 8.46
CA GLY A 14 17.99 -17.19 7.04
C GLY A 14 18.12 -15.92 6.21
N MET A 15 17.68 -14.78 6.73
CA MET A 15 17.76 -13.47 6.07
C MET A 15 18.98 -12.65 6.52
N ILE A 16 19.81 -13.19 7.42
CA ILE A 16 21.05 -12.55 7.88
C ILE A 16 22.06 -12.54 6.73
N GLY A 17 22.54 -11.34 6.35
CA GLY A 17 23.51 -11.16 5.28
C GLY A 17 22.89 -10.82 3.91
N ASP A 18 21.57 -10.73 3.81
CA ASP A 18 20.89 -10.30 2.58
C ASP A 18 21.00 -8.76 2.43
N ILE A 19 21.72 -8.30 1.41
CA ILE A 19 22.21 -6.91 1.28
C ILE A 19 21.14 -5.96 0.70
N GLY A 20 19.91 -6.44 0.52
CA GLY A 20 18.77 -5.65 0.02
C GLY A 20 17.95 -4.94 1.12
N TYR A 21 18.30 -5.10 2.39
CA TYR A 21 17.47 -4.57 3.49
C TYR A 21 17.61 -3.05 3.64
N ASN A 22 16.62 -2.32 3.11
CA ASN A 22 16.62 -0.86 3.08
C ASN A 22 15.96 -0.30 4.36
N VAL A 23 16.80 -0.12 5.40
CA VAL A 23 16.44 0.30 6.78
C VAL A 23 15.64 1.62 6.85
N LEU A 24 15.66 2.44 5.79
CA LEU A 24 15.04 3.77 5.81
C LEU A 24 13.66 3.84 5.14
N TRP A 25 13.26 2.85 4.34
CA TRP A 25 12.01 2.91 3.57
C TRP A 25 11.09 1.68 3.74
N GLN A 26 11.57 0.57 4.36
CA GLN A 26 10.82 -0.64 4.74
C GLN A 26 11.43 -1.34 5.96
N ASN A 27 11.44 -0.67 7.11
CA ASN A 27 12.22 -1.10 8.27
C ASN A 27 11.55 -2.21 9.11
N CYS A 28 12.01 -2.40 10.36
CA CYS A 28 11.76 -3.53 11.25
C CYS A 28 10.32 -4.06 11.34
N GLU A 29 9.29 -3.23 11.14
CA GLU A 29 7.90 -3.68 11.15
C GLU A 29 7.60 -4.62 9.98
N HIS A 30 8.11 -4.32 8.78
CA HIS A 30 7.98 -5.17 7.60
C HIS A 30 8.71 -6.48 7.74
N PHE A 31 9.93 -6.43 8.27
CA PHE A 31 10.72 -7.63 8.55
C PHE A 31 10.05 -8.51 9.60
N ALA A 32 9.55 -7.92 10.69
CA ALA A 32 8.83 -8.66 11.73
C ALA A 32 7.52 -9.25 11.20
N ALA A 33 6.78 -8.52 10.37
CA ALA A 33 5.57 -8.99 9.72
C ALA A 33 5.86 -10.13 8.74
N PHE A 34 6.94 -10.02 7.94
CA PHE A 34 7.39 -11.07 7.04
C PHE A 34 7.79 -12.34 7.82
N CYS A 35 8.60 -12.21 8.87
CA CYS A 35 9.00 -13.33 9.71
C CYS A 35 7.78 -13.99 10.39
N ARG A 36 6.78 -13.21 10.79
CA ARG A 36 5.61 -13.71 11.53
C ARG A 36 4.49 -14.26 10.66
N TYR A 37 4.28 -13.69 9.47
CA TYR A 37 3.12 -13.99 8.63
C TYR A 37 3.48 -14.48 7.22
N GLY A 38 4.74 -14.39 6.81
CA GLY A 38 5.21 -14.83 5.49
C GLY A 38 4.80 -13.91 4.34
N VAL A 39 4.25 -12.74 4.65
CA VAL A 39 3.77 -11.76 3.67
C VAL A 39 4.48 -10.44 3.94
N ALA A 40 5.24 -9.95 2.97
CA ALA A 40 5.80 -8.61 3.01
C ALA A 40 4.66 -7.63 2.72
N TRP A 41 3.89 -7.26 3.75
CA TRP A 41 2.73 -6.38 3.61
C TRP A 41 3.18 -4.96 3.25
N SER A 42 3.27 -4.61 1.96
CA SER A 42 3.62 -3.25 1.54
C SER A 42 2.48 -2.25 1.79
N LYS A 43 2.48 -1.61 2.97
CA LYS A 43 1.62 -0.45 3.26
C LYS A 43 1.74 0.64 2.16
N GLN A 44 2.89 0.73 1.49
CA GLN A 44 3.11 1.66 0.38
C GLN A 44 2.27 1.31 -0.85
N ALA A 45 2.15 0.03 -1.21
CA ALA A 45 1.34 -0.41 -2.33
C ALA A 45 -0.16 -0.17 -2.06
N ASP A 46 -0.61 -0.46 -0.84
CA ASP A 46 -1.99 -0.21 -0.42
C ASP A 46 -2.32 1.29 -0.41
N ASN A 47 -1.40 2.12 0.10
CA ASN A 47 -1.56 3.56 0.12
C ASN A 47 -1.55 4.16 -1.29
N ALA A 48 -0.68 3.66 -2.18
CA ALA A 48 -0.61 4.10 -3.57
C ALA A 48 -1.89 3.73 -4.34
N LEU A 49 -2.38 2.50 -4.17
CA LEU A 49 -3.64 2.06 -4.75
C LEU A 49 -4.81 2.90 -4.24
N THR A 50 -4.85 3.15 -2.92
CA THR A 50 -5.88 4.00 -2.31
C THR A 50 -5.84 5.42 -2.88
N ALA A 51 -4.67 6.02 -3.01
CA ALA A 51 -4.50 7.35 -3.57
C ALA A 51 -4.95 7.43 -5.04
N ILE A 52 -4.64 6.41 -5.86
CA ILE A 52 -5.06 6.33 -7.26
C ILE A 52 -6.59 6.24 -7.36
N VAL A 53 -7.21 5.36 -6.57
CA VAL A 53 -8.66 5.16 -6.59
C VAL A 53 -9.39 6.42 -6.13
N VAL A 54 -8.97 7.02 -5.01
CA VAL A 54 -9.58 8.24 -4.47
C VAL A 54 -9.36 9.43 -5.41
N GLY A 55 -8.15 9.62 -5.93
CA GLY A 55 -7.85 10.69 -6.87
C GLY A 55 -8.65 10.56 -8.17
N GLY A 56 -8.70 9.35 -8.75
CA GLY A 56 -9.44 9.08 -9.99
C GLY A 56 -10.95 9.30 -9.84
N THR A 57 -11.53 8.87 -8.72
CA THR A 57 -12.96 9.08 -8.45
C THR A 57 -13.32 10.55 -8.28
N ILE A 58 -12.50 11.34 -7.58
CA ILE A 58 -12.71 12.79 -7.43
C ILE A 58 -12.69 13.48 -8.80
N VAL A 59 -11.69 13.17 -9.63
CA VAL A 59 -11.56 13.77 -10.97
C VAL A 59 -12.77 13.42 -11.85
N ALA A 60 -13.21 12.16 -11.85
CA ALA A 60 -14.35 11.73 -12.63
C ALA A 60 -15.64 12.42 -12.19
N VAL A 61 -15.90 12.51 -10.88
CA VAL A 61 -17.09 13.19 -10.35
C VAL A 61 -17.07 14.68 -10.67
N ALA A 62 -15.92 15.35 -10.51
CA ALA A 62 -15.78 16.76 -10.85
C ALA A 62 -16.00 17.01 -12.35
N GLY A 63 -15.48 16.14 -13.22
CA GLY A 63 -15.71 16.20 -14.66
C GLY A 63 -17.19 16.06 -15.03
N LEU A 64 -17.87 15.07 -14.45
CA LEU A 64 -19.32 14.88 -14.66
C LEU A 64 -20.14 16.07 -14.15
N ALA A 65 -19.78 16.61 -12.97
CA ALA A 65 -20.44 17.79 -12.42
C ALA A 65 -20.21 19.04 -13.28
N TYR A 66 -19.03 19.21 -13.86
CA TYR A 66 -18.72 20.31 -14.77
C TYR A 66 -19.51 20.22 -16.07
N GLU A 67 -19.60 19.03 -16.67
CA GLU A 67 -20.43 18.81 -17.87
C GLU A 67 -21.91 19.05 -17.57
N PHE A 68 -22.40 18.61 -16.41
CA PHE A 68 -23.76 18.90 -15.96
C PHE A 68 -24.00 20.41 -15.77
N TYR A 69 -23.09 21.11 -15.08
CA TYR A 69 -23.18 22.56 -14.89
C TYR A 69 -23.22 23.31 -16.24
N LYS A 70 -22.35 22.91 -17.16
CA LYS A 70 -22.29 23.50 -18.50
C LYS A 70 -23.58 23.26 -19.29
N MET A 71 -24.18 22.08 -19.16
CA MET A 71 -25.41 21.72 -19.88
C MET A 71 -26.68 22.40 -19.31
N PHE A 72 -26.72 22.69 -18.00
CA PHE A 72 -27.97 23.11 -17.34
C PHE A 72 -27.95 24.51 -16.72
N ILE A 73 -26.79 25.12 -16.49
CA ILE A 73 -26.69 26.41 -15.79
C ILE A 73 -25.99 27.48 -16.65
N LYS A 74 -25.13 27.11 -17.61
CA LYS A 74 -24.39 28.08 -18.41
C LYS A 74 -25.19 28.67 -19.59
N ASP A 75 -26.31 28.06 -19.95
CA ASP A 75 -27.11 28.46 -21.12
C ASP A 75 -28.24 29.48 -20.80
N ASP A 76 -28.28 30.03 -19.57
CA ASP A 76 -29.08 31.22 -19.18
C ASP A 76 -28.22 32.50 -19.17
#